data_AF-A0A6L8N7D0-F1
#
_entry.id   AF-A0A6L8N7D0-F1
#
_cell.length_a   1.000
_cell.length_b   1.000
_cell.length_c   1.000
_cell.angle_alpha   90.00
_cell.angle_beta   90.00
_cell.angle_gamma   90.00
#
_symmetry.space_group_name_H-M   'P 1'
#
loop_
_entity.id
_entity.type
_entity.pdbx_description
1 polymer ?
#
loop_
_entity_poly.entity_id
_entity_poly.type
_entity_poly.pdbx_seq_one_letter_code
_entity_poly.pdbx_strand_id
1 'polypeptide(L)'
;MAADRAIIFRGEDAADGGEPLPPVVLKGPDGSAVHILTAPDPAAAAALAAEYADRGVTGIELCGATGFPWLAAVEAAVRGRARVGTVLFGFESLLDVARYKERAIAGEVQRALFLYVQPGADPAVDRFVRTVGPNTSTYVAVPEPGAGAAVVSGFTDGFEGGFEGGPDLIELYGGWDGDAVAAVIGAVDERVPVGVAVSSPATGPR
;
A
#
# COMPACT_ATOMS: atom_id res chain seq x y z
N MET A 1 4.85 -20.10 -10.66
CA MET A 1 3.95 -19.93 -9.51
C MET A 1 3.74 -18.45 -9.35
N ALA A 2 2.50 -17.99 -9.15
CA ALA A 2 2.27 -16.62 -8.76
C ALA A 2 2.99 -16.37 -7.44
N ALA A 3 3.64 -15.21 -7.31
CA ALA A 3 4.63 -15.01 -6.26
C ALA A 3 4.05 -14.16 -5.14
N ASP A 4 4.18 -14.63 -3.91
CA ASP A 4 3.66 -13.95 -2.72
C ASP A 4 4.35 -12.59 -2.53
N ARG A 5 3.59 -11.66 -1.96
CA ARG A 5 4.06 -10.30 -1.63
C ARG A 5 3.69 -9.89 -0.23
N ALA A 6 4.48 -8.99 0.34
CA ALA A 6 4.19 -8.34 1.60
C ALA A 6 4.12 -6.82 1.41
N ILE A 7 3.14 -6.19 2.03
CA ILE A 7 3.05 -4.74 2.17
C ILE A 7 3.23 -4.44 3.67
N ILE A 8 4.31 -3.72 4.00
CA ILE A 8 4.67 -3.39 5.38
C ILE A 8 4.30 -1.93 5.63
N PHE A 9 3.29 -1.72 6.48
CA PHE A 9 2.83 -0.41 6.92
C PHE A 9 3.63 0.03 8.15
N ARG A 10 3.97 1.32 8.21
CA ARG A 10 4.36 1.93 9.49
C ARG A 10 3.20 1.79 10.47
N GLY A 11 3.43 1.14 11.60
CA GLY A 11 2.49 1.11 12.71
C GLY A 11 2.54 2.43 13.45
N GLU A 12 1.58 3.32 13.18
CA GLU A 12 1.46 4.60 13.91
C GLU A 12 1.21 4.36 15.40
N ASP A 13 0.35 3.39 15.74
CA ASP A 13 0.08 3.02 17.14
C ASP A 13 1.26 2.29 17.81
N ALA A 14 2.01 1.49 17.07
CA ALA A 14 3.11 0.69 17.62
C ALA A 14 4.34 1.55 17.97
N ALA A 15 4.51 2.71 17.32
CA ALA A 15 5.57 3.67 17.65
C ALA A 15 5.35 4.32 19.04
N ASP A 16 4.08 4.39 19.50
CA ASP A 16 3.69 4.98 20.79
C ASP A 16 3.34 3.91 21.86
N GLY A 17 3.75 2.66 21.64
CA GLY A 17 3.54 1.56 22.60
C GLY A 17 2.19 0.85 22.50
N GLY A 18 1.44 1.05 21.42
CA GLY A 18 0.26 0.28 21.08
C GLY A 18 0.58 -1.18 20.71
N GLU A 19 -0.41 -2.06 20.87
CA GLU A 19 -0.31 -3.47 20.47
C GLU A 19 -0.06 -3.58 18.95
N PRO A 20 0.89 -4.42 18.50
CA PRO A 20 1.09 -4.69 17.09
C PRO A 20 -0.20 -5.21 16.44
N LEU A 21 -0.55 -4.65 15.28
CA LEU A 21 -1.72 -5.14 14.55
C LEU A 21 -1.44 -6.54 13.99
N PRO A 22 -2.41 -7.47 14.07
CA PRO A 22 -2.23 -8.80 13.51
C PRO A 22 -2.03 -8.73 11.98
N PRO A 23 -1.16 -9.58 11.41
CA PRO A 23 -1.05 -9.74 9.97
C PRO A 23 -2.40 -10.08 9.34
N VAL A 24 -2.70 -9.48 8.19
CA VAL A 24 -3.79 -9.93 7.32
C VAL A 24 -3.18 -10.64 6.12
N VAL A 25 -3.73 -11.80 5.77
CA VAL A 25 -3.27 -12.61 4.64
C VAL A 25 -4.45 -12.82 3.70
N LEU A 26 -4.30 -12.34 2.47
CA LEU A 26 -5.31 -12.41 1.43
C LEU A 26 -4.82 -13.38 0.35
N LYS A 27 -5.53 -14.49 0.20
CA LYS A 27 -5.18 -15.53 -0.77
C LYS A 27 -5.87 -15.25 -2.10
N GLY A 28 -5.09 -15.30 -3.16
CA GLY A 28 -5.54 -15.10 -4.52
C GLY A 28 -6.07 -16.40 -5.11
N PRO A 29 -6.94 -16.31 -6.13
CA PRO A 29 -7.44 -17.47 -6.83
C PRO A 29 -6.35 -18.23 -7.60
N ASP A 30 -5.24 -17.57 -7.92
CA ASP A 30 -4.06 -18.15 -8.57
C ASP A 30 -3.08 -18.83 -7.58
N GLY A 31 -3.42 -18.84 -6.28
CA GLY A 31 -2.61 -19.41 -5.22
C GLY A 31 -1.56 -18.48 -4.61
N SER A 32 -1.41 -17.24 -5.12
CA SER A 32 -0.58 -16.21 -4.49
C SER A 32 -1.19 -15.69 -3.19
N ALA A 33 -0.37 -15.09 -2.34
CA ALA A 33 -0.82 -14.38 -1.16
C ALA A 33 -0.27 -12.94 -1.08
N VAL A 34 -1.12 -12.05 -0.59
CA VAL A 34 -0.74 -10.70 -0.17
C VAL A 34 -0.77 -10.65 1.36
N HIS A 35 0.37 -10.31 1.95
CA HIS A 35 0.54 -10.16 3.39
C HIS A 35 0.55 -8.68 3.77
N ILE A 36 -0.43 -8.24 4.55
CA ILE A 36 -0.51 -6.88 5.09
C ILE A 36 0.04 -6.90 6.52
N LEU A 37 1.19 -6.27 6.70
CA LEU A 37 2.00 -6.29 7.93
C LEU A 37 2.15 -4.88 8.50
N THR A 38 2.52 -4.79 9.78
CA THR A 38 2.84 -3.51 10.43
C THR A 38 4.18 -3.58 11.15
N ALA A 39 4.95 -2.50 11.07
CA ALA A 39 6.22 -2.34 11.79
C ALA A 39 6.31 -0.95 12.44
N PRO A 40 6.73 -0.83 13.71
CA PRO A 40 6.86 0.47 14.38
C PRO A 40 8.04 1.31 13.87
N ASP A 41 9.10 0.66 13.39
CA ASP A 41 10.37 1.31 13.05
C ASP A 41 11.09 0.56 11.89
N PRO A 42 12.17 1.16 11.31
CA PRO A 42 12.92 0.54 10.22
C PRO A 42 13.51 -0.83 10.56
N ALA A 43 13.94 -1.04 11.81
CA ALA A 43 14.59 -2.29 12.23
C ALA A 43 13.57 -3.43 12.32
N ALA A 44 12.39 -3.15 12.87
CA ALA A 44 11.28 -4.09 12.89
C ALA A 44 10.78 -4.42 11.47
N ALA A 45 10.70 -3.42 10.59
CA ALA A 45 10.34 -3.63 9.18
C ALA A 45 11.38 -4.52 8.47
N ALA A 46 12.67 -4.27 8.70
CA ALA A 46 13.75 -5.06 8.15
C ALA A 46 13.72 -6.52 8.65
N ALA A 47 13.44 -6.74 9.93
CA ALA A 47 13.30 -8.08 10.51
C ALA A 47 12.12 -8.85 9.90
N LEU A 48 10.94 -8.22 9.82
CA LEU A 48 9.76 -8.81 9.17
C LEU A 48 10.02 -9.10 7.69
N ALA A 49 10.64 -8.17 6.97
CA ALA A 49 10.96 -8.36 5.57
C ALA A 49 11.92 -9.55 5.33
N ALA A 50 12.93 -9.71 6.19
CA ALA A 50 13.83 -10.86 6.12
C ALA A 50 13.08 -12.18 6.39
N GLU A 51 12.21 -12.21 7.41
CA GLU A 51 11.40 -13.39 7.73
C GLU A 51 10.49 -13.80 6.55
N TYR A 52 9.77 -12.84 5.97
CA TYR A 52 8.86 -13.13 4.85
C TYR A 52 9.62 -13.52 3.58
N ALA A 53 10.79 -12.91 3.34
CA ALA A 53 11.66 -13.35 2.24
C ALA A 53 12.15 -14.80 2.44
N ASP A 54 12.48 -15.22 3.67
CA ASP A 54 12.81 -16.61 3.99
C ASP A 54 11.64 -17.58 3.76
N ARG A 55 10.41 -17.08 3.87
CA ARG A 55 9.18 -17.83 3.59
C ARG A 55 8.81 -17.87 2.10
N GLY A 56 9.61 -17.24 1.24
CA GLY A 56 9.42 -17.24 -0.21
C GLY A 56 8.64 -16.05 -0.77
N VAL A 57 8.36 -15.03 0.03
CA VAL A 57 7.84 -13.75 -0.49
C VAL A 57 8.90 -13.12 -1.39
N THR A 58 8.48 -12.72 -2.61
CA THR A 58 9.41 -12.21 -3.63
C THR A 58 9.26 -10.71 -3.90
N GLY A 59 8.23 -10.08 -3.35
CA GLY A 59 8.01 -8.63 -3.41
C GLY A 59 7.63 -8.06 -2.04
N ILE A 60 8.29 -6.99 -1.64
CA ILE A 60 8.07 -6.29 -0.37
C ILE A 60 7.88 -4.82 -0.67
N GLU A 61 6.74 -4.25 -0.29
CA GLU A 61 6.40 -2.84 -0.53
C GLU A 61 6.19 -2.12 0.80
N LEU A 62 6.76 -0.93 0.94
CA LEU A 62 6.72 -0.15 2.18
C LEU A 62 5.69 0.99 2.06
N CYS A 63 4.89 1.13 3.12
CA CYS A 63 3.80 2.10 3.24
C CYS A 63 3.94 2.93 4.52
N GLY A 64 3.39 4.15 4.53
CA GLY A 64 3.19 4.93 5.77
C GLY A 64 4.32 5.89 6.05
N ALA A 65 4.75 6.64 5.03
CA ALA A 65 5.85 7.62 5.12
C ALA A 65 7.18 7.01 5.62
N THR A 66 7.47 5.79 5.20
CA THR A 66 8.67 5.03 5.56
C THR A 66 9.92 5.51 4.80
N GLY A 67 9.77 6.07 3.61
CA GLY A 67 10.83 6.77 2.88
C GLY A 67 12.11 5.94 2.64
N PHE A 68 13.19 6.60 2.22
CA PHE A 68 14.44 5.93 1.86
C PHE A 68 15.23 5.28 3.01
N PRO A 69 15.22 5.80 4.26
CA PRO A 69 15.90 5.13 5.36
C PRO A 69 15.34 3.73 5.66
N TRP A 70 14.01 3.57 5.59
CA TRP A 70 13.38 2.26 5.74
C TRP A 70 13.67 1.36 4.54
N LEU A 71 13.55 1.91 3.32
CA LEU A 71 13.88 1.17 2.09
C LEU A 71 15.28 0.55 2.17
N ALA A 72 16.29 1.35 2.53
CA ALA A 72 17.67 0.88 2.63
C ALA A 72 17.86 -0.20 3.71
N ALA A 73 17.22 -0.04 4.87
CA ALA A 73 17.28 -1.03 5.95
C ALA A 73 16.66 -2.38 5.53
N VAL A 74 15.51 -2.31 4.85
CA VAL A 74 14.79 -3.48 4.36
C VAL A 74 15.55 -4.17 3.22
N GLU A 75 16.06 -3.42 2.24
CA GLU A 75 16.89 -3.97 1.16
C GLU A 75 18.12 -4.70 1.72
N ALA A 76 18.81 -4.11 2.69
CA ALA A 76 19.97 -4.72 3.34
C ALA A 76 19.63 -6.02 4.07
N ALA A 77 18.45 -6.10 4.70
CA ALA A 77 18.01 -7.31 5.41
C ALA A 77 17.54 -8.42 4.44
N VAL A 78 16.86 -8.04 3.36
CA VAL A 78 16.35 -8.98 2.35
C VAL A 78 17.47 -9.57 1.49
N ARG A 79 18.57 -8.86 1.27
CA ARG A 79 19.75 -9.36 0.53
C ARG A 79 19.42 -9.92 -0.85
N GLY A 80 18.50 -9.26 -1.56
CA GLY A 80 18.10 -9.64 -2.93
C GLY A 80 17.15 -10.84 -3.04
N ARG A 81 16.71 -11.44 -1.93
CA ARG A 81 15.72 -12.54 -1.94
C ARG A 81 14.33 -12.10 -2.40
N ALA A 82 14.00 -10.82 -2.20
CA ALA A 82 12.78 -10.17 -2.65
C ALA A 82 13.11 -8.80 -3.25
N ARG A 83 12.27 -8.32 -4.18
CA ARG A 83 12.28 -6.93 -4.62
C ARG A 83 11.70 -6.06 -3.52
N VAL A 84 12.31 -4.91 -3.26
CA VAL A 84 11.80 -3.97 -2.27
C VAL A 84 11.37 -2.68 -2.97
N GLY A 85 10.18 -2.19 -2.64
CA GLY A 85 9.66 -0.92 -3.12
C GLY A 85 9.14 -0.04 -2.00
N THR A 86 8.98 1.23 -2.30
CA THR A 86 8.40 2.23 -1.38
C THR A 86 7.44 3.12 -2.15
N VAL A 87 6.39 3.59 -1.47
CA VAL A 87 5.44 4.53 -2.09
C VAL A 87 6.11 5.89 -2.31
N LEU A 88 6.02 6.38 -3.55
CA LEU A 88 6.37 7.75 -3.92
C LEU A 88 5.16 8.46 -4.53
N PHE A 89 5.16 9.78 -4.45
CA PHE A 89 4.10 10.65 -4.99
C PHE A 89 4.64 11.47 -6.17
N GLY A 90 3.82 11.59 -7.21
CA GLY A 90 4.08 12.50 -8.34
C GLY A 90 4.00 13.97 -7.94
N PHE A 91 4.49 14.85 -8.81
CA PHE A 91 4.50 16.30 -8.55
C PHE A 91 3.09 16.88 -8.42
N GLU A 92 2.16 16.34 -9.19
CA GLU A 92 0.72 16.61 -9.16
C GLU A 92 0.10 16.35 -7.78
N SER A 93 0.65 15.42 -6.99
CA SER A 93 0.13 15.07 -5.66
C SER A 93 0.80 15.83 -4.51
N LEU A 94 1.83 16.65 -4.75
CA LEU A 94 2.67 17.20 -3.68
C LEU A 94 1.93 18.11 -2.70
N LEU A 95 1.03 18.96 -3.19
CA LEU A 95 0.27 19.86 -2.30
C LEU A 95 -0.74 19.09 -1.46
N ASP A 96 -1.43 18.12 -2.05
CA ASP A 96 -2.47 17.39 -1.32
C ASP A 96 -1.89 16.34 -0.38
N VAL A 97 -0.77 15.70 -0.72
CA VAL A 97 -0.07 14.82 0.23
C VAL A 97 0.56 15.61 1.39
N ALA A 98 1.01 16.85 1.15
CA ALA A 98 1.47 17.73 2.22
C ALA A 98 0.31 18.10 3.17
N ARG A 99 -0.85 18.47 2.63
CA ARG A 99 -2.06 18.74 3.42
C ARG A 99 -2.55 17.52 4.20
N TYR A 100 -2.58 16.34 3.55
CA TYR A 100 -2.88 15.07 4.20
C TYR A 100 -1.95 14.85 5.41
N LYS A 101 -0.65 15.09 5.23
CA LYS A 101 0.33 14.95 6.32
C LYS A 101 0.13 15.97 7.44
N GLU A 102 -0.17 17.23 7.12
CA GLU A 102 -0.48 18.26 8.12
C GLU A 102 -1.69 17.88 8.97
N ARG A 103 -2.77 17.41 8.33
CA ARG A 103 -3.98 16.92 9.01
C ARG A 103 -3.70 15.72 9.92
N ALA A 104 -2.89 14.77 9.44
CA ALA A 104 -2.45 13.64 10.25
C ALA A 104 -1.65 14.07 11.48
N ILE A 105 -0.73 15.05 11.34
CA ILE A 105 0.02 15.62 12.47
C ILE A 105 -0.92 16.34 13.46
N ALA A 106 -1.97 16.99 12.96
CA ALA A 106 -2.99 17.63 13.79
C ALA A 106 -3.94 16.63 14.48
N GLY A 107 -3.80 15.32 14.22
CA GLY A 107 -4.65 14.28 14.79
C GLY A 107 -6.05 14.23 14.17
N GLU A 108 -6.23 14.79 12.99
CA GLU A 108 -7.50 14.71 12.27
C GLU A 108 -7.73 13.31 11.71
N VAL A 109 -8.99 12.89 11.68
CA VAL A 109 -9.45 11.63 11.08
C VAL A 109 -9.01 11.54 9.61
N GLN A 110 -8.29 10.47 9.27
CA GLN A 110 -7.87 10.15 7.91
C GLN A 110 -8.59 8.94 7.34
N ARG A 111 -8.84 8.99 6.03
CA ARG A 111 -9.47 7.92 5.25
C ARG A 111 -8.56 7.56 4.08
N ALA A 112 -7.97 6.37 4.10
CA ALA A 112 -7.09 5.92 3.03
C ALA A 112 -7.72 4.82 2.19
N LEU A 113 -7.42 4.82 0.90
CA LEU A 113 -7.74 3.74 -0.03
C LEU A 113 -6.44 3.12 -0.56
N PHE A 114 -6.26 1.83 -0.34
CA PHE A 114 -5.11 1.07 -0.80
C PHE A 114 -5.55 0.07 -1.84
N LEU A 115 -5.06 0.22 -3.07
CA LEU A 115 -5.31 -0.72 -4.15
C LEU A 115 -4.06 -1.58 -4.34
N TYR A 116 -4.23 -2.89 -4.39
CA TYR A 116 -3.13 -3.82 -4.65
C TYR A 116 -3.48 -4.81 -5.74
N VAL A 117 -2.56 -5.01 -6.69
CA VAL A 117 -2.78 -5.95 -7.79
C VAL A 117 -2.71 -7.38 -7.25
N GLN A 118 -3.72 -8.18 -7.56
CA GLN A 118 -3.78 -9.60 -7.27
C GLN A 118 -4.56 -10.31 -8.39
N PRO A 119 -3.88 -11.07 -9.26
CA PRO A 119 -4.52 -11.69 -10.42
C PRO A 119 -5.77 -12.50 -10.08
N GLY A 120 -6.84 -12.24 -10.82
CA GLY A 120 -8.14 -12.90 -10.65
C GLY A 120 -8.99 -12.41 -9.48
N ALA A 121 -8.53 -11.41 -8.72
CA ALA A 121 -9.34 -10.80 -7.68
C ALA A 121 -10.63 -10.17 -8.25
N ASP A 122 -11.71 -10.26 -7.48
CA ASP A 122 -12.94 -9.51 -7.68
C ASP A 122 -12.93 -8.31 -6.72
N PRO A 123 -12.72 -7.07 -7.19
CA PRO A 123 -12.72 -5.90 -6.32
C PRO A 123 -14.02 -5.75 -5.53
N ALA A 124 -15.15 -6.31 -6.03
CA ALA A 124 -16.43 -6.34 -5.35
C ALA A 124 -16.33 -7.03 -3.98
N VAL A 125 -15.59 -8.15 -3.93
CA VAL A 125 -15.56 -9.10 -2.82
C VAL A 125 -14.22 -9.08 -2.08
N ASP A 126 -13.11 -8.96 -2.81
CA ASP A 126 -11.74 -9.07 -2.31
C ASP A 126 -11.25 -7.74 -1.74
N ARG A 127 -11.87 -7.36 -0.64
CA ARG A 127 -11.59 -6.12 0.07
C ARG A 127 -11.73 -6.31 1.57
N PHE A 128 -11.09 -5.44 2.34
CA PHE A 128 -11.35 -5.34 3.77
C PHE A 128 -11.14 -3.91 4.28
N VAL A 129 -11.72 -3.61 5.44
CA VAL A 129 -11.56 -2.32 6.12
C VAL A 129 -10.80 -2.54 7.41
N ARG A 130 -9.90 -1.61 7.72
CA ARG A 130 -9.16 -1.58 8.99
C ARG A 130 -9.29 -0.19 9.61
N THR A 131 -9.78 -0.15 10.84
CA THR A 131 -9.84 1.08 11.65
C THR A 131 -8.78 1.01 12.73
N VAL A 132 -7.99 2.07 12.85
CA VAL A 132 -6.88 2.21 13.81
C VAL A 132 -7.00 3.59 14.44
N GLY A 133 -7.35 3.64 15.72
CA GLY A 133 -7.76 4.88 16.36
C GLY A 133 -8.90 5.57 15.58
N PRO A 134 -8.77 6.85 15.22
CA PRO A 134 -9.76 7.57 14.42
C PRO A 134 -9.65 7.28 12.91
N ASN A 135 -8.56 6.67 12.45
CA ASN A 135 -8.24 6.52 11.04
C ASN A 135 -8.86 5.24 10.47
N THR A 136 -9.34 5.31 9.24
CA THR A 136 -9.93 4.16 8.53
C THR A 136 -9.27 3.96 7.19
N SER A 137 -8.83 2.74 6.93
CA SER A 137 -8.18 2.35 5.68
C SER A 137 -8.97 1.24 5.01
N THR A 138 -9.28 1.42 3.73
CA THR A 138 -9.93 0.41 2.90
C THR A 138 -8.92 -0.18 1.94
N TYR A 139 -8.82 -1.51 1.92
CA TYR A 139 -7.88 -2.26 1.12
C TYR A 139 -8.67 -3.02 0.06
N VAL A 140 -8.34 -2.83 -1.21
CA VAL A 140 -9.06 -3.46 -2.33
C VAL A 140 -8.07 -4.17 -3.26
N ALA A 141 -8.28 -5.47 -3.45
CA ALA A 141 -7.57 -6.23 -4.47
C ALA A 141 -8.12 -5.86 -5.85
N VAL A 142 -7.25 -5.63 -6.81
CA VAL A 142 -7.62 -5.47 -8.22
C VAL A 142 -6.99 -6.55 -9.08
N PRO A 143 -7.70 -7.10 -10.08
CA PRO A 143 -7.18 -8.20 -10.88
C PRO A 143 -5.97 -7.78 -11.72
N GLU A 144 -5.92 -6.51 -12.10
CA GLU A 144 -4.88 -5.89 -12.91
C GLU A 144 -4.90 -4.35 -12.73
N PRO A 145 -3.81 -3.62 -13.05
CA PRO A 145 -3.72 -2.17 -12.84
C PRO A 145 -4.86 -1.36 -13.48
N GLY A 146 -5.28 -1.69 -14.70
CA GLY A 146 -6.33 -0.99 -15.44
C GLY A 146 -7.70 -0.98 -14.76
N ALA A 147 -7.97 -1.91 -13.84
CA ALA A 147 -9.21 -1.94 -13.07
C ALA A 147 -9.28 -0.85 -11.98
N GLY A 148 -8.16 -0.22 -11.63
CA GLY A 148 -8.08 0.74 -10.51
C GLY A 148 -8.99 1.94 -10.64
N ALA A 149 -9.03 2.57 -11.82
CA ALA A 149 -9.81 3.79 -12.04
C ALA A 149 -11.31 3.55 -11.77
N ALA A 150 -11.86 2.42 -12.23
CA ALA A 150 -13.25 2.06 -12.00
C ALA A 150 -13.58 1.85 -10.51
N VAL A 151 -12.66 1.22 -9.76
CA VAL A 151 -12.78 1.09 -8.30
C VAL A 151 -12.84 2.47 -7.65
N VAL A 152 -11.92 3.35 -8.03
CA VAL A 152 -11.80 4.70 -7.45
C VAL A 152 -13.04 5.56 -7.74
N SER A 153 -13.57 5.54 -8.97
CA SER A 153 -14.83 6.23 -9.30
C SER A 153 -16.02 5.70 -8.49
N GLY A 154 -16.06 4.40 -8.18
CA GLY A 154 -17.07 3.85 -7.28
C GLY A 154 -17.04 4.52 -5.90
N PHE A 155 -15.84 4.75 -5.34
CA PHE A 155 -15.67 5.38 -4.03
C PHE A 155 -16.09 6.85 -4.01
N THR A 156 -16.05 7.57 -5.14
CA THR A 156 -16.54 8.96 -5.22
C THR A 156 -18.06 9.04 -5.32
N ASP A 157 -18.71 8.01 -5.84
CA ASP A 157 -20.14 8.01 -6.18
C ASP A 157 -21.03 7.31 -5.11
N GLY A 158 -20.48 7.00 -3.93
CA GLY A 158 -21.26 6.46 -2.80
C GLY A 158 -21.29 4.93 -2.70
N PHE A 159 -20.16 4.28 -2.97
CA PHE A 159 -19.96 2.83 -2.79
C PHE A 159 -20.31 2.31 -1.38
N GLU A 160 -20.90 1.11 -1.27
CA GLU A 160 -21.20 0.44 0.01
C GLU A 160 -19.89 0.01 0.71
N GLY A 161 -19.50 0.71 1.78
CA GLY A 161 -18.18 0.58 2.40
C GLY A 161 -17.13 1.57 1.87
N GLY A 162 -17.55 2.49 0.99
CA GLY A 162 -16.81 3.70 0.64
C GLY A 162 -16.96 4.79 1.69
N PHE A 163 -16.16 5.85 1.56
CA PHE A 163 -16.23 7.01 2.44
C PHE A 163 -17.23 8.02 1.89
N GLU A 164 -18.13 8.53 2.74
CA GLU A 164 -18.91 9.71 2.40
C GLU A 164 -17.93 10.87 2.09
N GLY A 165 -17.91 11.34 0.83
CA GLY A 165 -16.95 12.32 0.34
C GLY A 165 -15.61 11.78 -0.19
N GLY A 166 -15.46 10.46 -0.33
CA GLY A 166 -14.27 9.83 -0.94
C GLY A 166 -13.05 9.70 -0.01
N PRO A 167 -11.97 9.04 -0.48
CA PRO A 167 -10.72 8.90 0.28
C PRO A 167 -9.93 10.22 0.37
N ASP A 168 -9.17 10.39 1.45
CA ASP A 168 -8.21 11.49 1.64
C ASP A 168 -6.84 11.19 1.00
N LEU A 169 -6.56 9.91 0.72
CA LEU A 169 -5.31 9.41 0.14
C LEU A 169 -5.58 8.12 -0.65
N ILE A 170 -4.91 7.97 -1.79
CA ILE A 170 -4.86 6.70 -2.53
C ILE A 170 -3.42 6.22 -2.65
N GLU A 171 -3.16 4.94 -2.41
CA GLU A 171 -1.87 4.34 -2.76
C GLU A 171 -2.02 3.04 -3.54
N LEU A 172 -1.12 2.85 -4.51
CA LEU A 172 -1.15 1.81 -5.52
C LEU A 172 0.03 0.85 -5.34
N TYR A 173 -0.28 -0.42 -5.13
CA TYR A 173 0.67 -1.48 -4.82
C TYR A 173 0.67 -2.55 -5.90
N GLY A 174 1.84 -3.14 -6.15
CA GLY A 174 1.92 -4.36 -6.90
C GLY A 174 2.29 -4.25 -8.37
N GLY A 175 2.94 -3.17 -8.78
CA GLY A 175 3.52 -3.01 -10.13
C GLY A 175 2.58 -2.34 -11.13
N TRP A 176 2.17 -1.11 -10.85
CA TRP A 176 1.35 -0.29 -11.74
C TRP A 176 2.19 0.38 -12.83
N ASP A 177 1.68 0.46 -14.05
CA ASP A 177 2.28 1.21 -15.14
C ASP A 177 1.75 2.66 -15.20
N GLY A 178 2.40 3.49 -16.03
CA GLY A 178 2.08 4.91 -16.13
C GLY A 178 0.66 5.20 -16.62
N ASP A 179 0.14 4.38 -17.53
CA ASP A 179 -1.20 4.58 -18.09
C ASP A 179 -2.28 4.27 -17.04
N ALA A 180 -2.11 3.19 -16.28
CA ALA A 180 -3.01 2.82 -15.18
C ALA A 180 -2.97 3.85 -14.03
N VAL A 181 -1.78 4.35 -13.67
CA VAL A 181 -1.63 5.41 -12.65
C VAL A 181 -2.31 6.70 -13.12
N ALA A 182 -2.09 7.12 -14.36
CA ALA A 182 -2.73 8.30 -14.93
C ALA A 182 -4.25 8.18 -14.95
N ALA A 183 -4.79 6.98 -15.25
CA ALA A 183 -6.24 6.73 -15.19
C ALA A 183 -6.81 6.88 -13.78
N VAL A 184 -6.11 6.40 -12.75
CA VAL A 184 -6.51 6.58 -11.34
C VAL A 184 -6.50 8.05 -10.93
N ILE A 185 -5.44 8.80 -11.30
CA ILE A 185 -5.35 10.24 -11.03
C ILE A 185 -6.50 11.00 -11.72
N GLY A 186 -6.78 10.68 -12.98
CA GLY A 186 -7.90 11.25 -13.72
C GLY A 186 -9.26 10.94 -13.09
N ALA A 187 -9.45 9.75 -12.51
CA ALA A 187 -10.69 9.35 -11.85
C ALA A 187 -11.03 10.20 -10.61
N VAL A 188 -10.02 10.79 -9.95
CA VAL A 188 -10.21 11.72 -8.82
C VAL A 188 -10.13 13.19 -9.21
N ASP A 189 -9.95 13.49 -10.51
CA ASP A 189 -9.77 14.86 -11.02
C ASP A 189 -8.62 15.59 -10.30
N GLU A 190 -7.52 14.87 -10.00
CA GLU A 190 -6.35 15.38 -9.26
C GLU A 190 -6.65 15.91 -7.84
N ARG A 191 -7.83 15.65 -7.27
CA ARG A 191 -8.24 16.17 -5.93
C ARG A 191 -7.78 15.32 -4.75
N VAL A 192 -7.30 14.12 -5.01
CA VAL A 192 -6.82 13.17 -4.00
C VAL A 192 -5.38 12.79 -4.36
N PRO A 193 -4.42 12.86 -3.42
CA PRO A 193 -3.05 12.49 -3.71
C PRO A 193 -2.97 10.98 -3.99
N VAL A 194 -2.25 10.63 -5.06
CA VAL A 194 -2.04 9.24 -5.48
C VAL A 194 -0.56 8.88 -5.35
N GLY A 195 -0.27 7.93 -4.47
CA GLY A 195 1.05 7.35 -4.28
C GLY A 195 1.18 6.02 -5.01
N VAL A 196 2.38 5.71 -5.50
CA VAL A 196 2.67 4.43 -6.18
C VAL A 196 3.88 3.77 -5.55
N ALA A 197 3.76 2.50 -5.20
CA ALA A 197 4.90 1.69 -4.78
C ALA A 197 5.83 1.48 -5.98
N VAL A 198 7.02 2.08 -5.91
CA VAL A 198 8.08 1.89 -6.90
C VAL A 198 9.19 1.05 -6.30
N SER A 199 9.62 0.03 -7.03
CA SER A 199 10.72 -0.84 -6.62
C SER A 199 11.95 -0.57 -7.46
N SER A 200 13.11 -0.74 -6.84
CA SER A 200 14.38 -0.80 -7.57
C SER A 200 14.28 -1.90 -8.62
N PRO A 201 14.71 -1.66 -9.87
CA PRO A 201 14.79 -2.73 -10.86
C PRO A 201 15.65 -3.86 -10.29
N ALA A 202 15.27 -5.12 -10.52
CA ALA A 202 16.10 -6.24 -10.08
C ALA A 202 17.50 -6.07 -10.67
N THR A 203 18.49 -5.91 -9.80
CA THR A 203 19.88 -6.06 -10.21
C THR A 203 20.04 -7.50 -10.65
N GLY A 204 20.19 -7.72 -11.96
CA GLY A 204 20.62 -9.00 -12.51
C GLY A 204 21.93 -9.47 -11.87
N PRO A 205 22.30 -10.74 -12.03
CA PRO A 205 23.50 -11.29 -11.40
C PRO A 205 24.72 -10.43 -11.75
N ARG A 206 25.44 -9.98 -10.71
CA ARG A 206 26.79 -9.42 -10.83
C ARG A 206 27.80 -10.55 -10.97
#